data_AF-A0A7S1A557-F1
#
_entry.id   AF-A0A7S1A557-F1
#
_cell.length_a   1.000
_cell.length_b   1.000
_cell.length_c   1.000
_cell.angle_alpha   90.00
_cell.angle_beta   90.00
_cell.angle_gamma   90.00
#
_symmetry.space_group_name_H-M   'P 1'
#
loop_
_entity.id
_entity.type
_entity.pdbx_description
1 polymer ?
#
loop_
_entity_poly.entity_id
_entity_poly.type
_entity_poly.pdbx_seq_one_letter_code
_entity_poly.pdbx_strand_id
1 'polypeptide(L)'
;VARTTPTQMSKRKREVLTSFGGLYDCLPPPDPDKDAAAKAAAESKNKKPKLPTEDRTKVIFLDIDGVLIPAGSMETIWIDGIMLPVRPTIKEGDFNVAALTNLRSIVQRTGACIIISSEWRRSETLSSSIGTVLRSHDIPMFRDSTPILTPSPELHKLDPAVIWCERRAREITTWLKDHKEVTSWVAIDDLDFSWADAVKAASTASIKYRSVLTNAHRCITEENAEQAVQLLLDPPREER
;
A
#
# COMPACT_ATOMS: atom_id res chain seq x y z
N VAL A 1 -16.00 17.49 -90.74
CA VAL A 1 -17.13 17.23 -89.82
C VAL A 1 -17.36 15.72 -89.78
N ALA A 2 -17.51 15.15 -88.56
CA ALA A 2 -17.83 13.74 -88.20
C ALA A 2 -16.74 12.68 -88.51
N ARG A 3 -16.05 12.11 -87.49
CA ARG A 3 -16.42 11.05 -86.52
C ARG A 3 -16.52 9.64 -87.13
N THR A 4 -15.57 8.77 -86.78
CA THR A 4 -15.82 7.34 -86.48
C THR A 4 -14.67 6.72 -85.66
N THR A 5 -15.06 5.89 -84.68
CA THR A 5 -14.33 5.07 -83.69
C THR A 5 -13.41 3.98 -84.29
N PRO A 6 -12.53 3.31 -83.50
CA PRO A 6 -12.93 2.01 -82.93
C PRO A 6 -12.35 1.63 -81.54
N THR A 7 -13.23 1.09 -80.70
CA THR A 7 -13.22 -0.22 -79.99
C THR A 7 -11.92 -0.92 -79.56
N GLN A 8 -11.85 -1.11 -78.22
CA GLN A 8 -11.32 -2.20 -77.36
C GLN A 8 -10.16 -3.12 -77.83
N MET A 9 -9.14 -3.23 -76.96
CA MET A 9 -8.38 -4.45 -76.74
C MET A 9 -8.19 -4.75 -75.24
N SER A 10 -8.83 -5.84 -74.79
CA SER A 10 -8.28 -6.92 -73.95
C SER A 10 -7.13 -6.61 -72.99
N LYS A 11 -7.38 -6.72 -71.67
CA LYS A 11 -6.36 -7.12 -70.69
C LYS A 11 -6.79 -8.38 -69.95
N ARG A 12 -6.10 -9.47 -70.30
CA ARG A 12 -6.07 -10.78 -69.64
C ARG A 12 -5.42 -10.70 -68.25
N LYS A 13 -5.90 -11.59 -67.38
CA LYS A 13 -5.19 -12.31 -66.29
C LYS A 13 -4.48 -11.47 -65.22
N ARG A 14 -5.09 -11.45 -64.03
CA ARG A 14 -4.35 -11.56 -62.77
C ARG A 14 -5.20 -12.36 -61.78
N GLU A 15 -5.08 -13.67 -61.87
CA GLU A 15 -5.58 -14.59 -60.85
C GLU A 15 -4.49 -14.82 -59.80
N VAL A 16 -4.93 -14.72 -58.54
CA VAL A 16 -4.52 -15.52 -57.38
C VAL A 16 -3.07 -15.38 -56.91
N LEU A 17 -2.89 -14.59 -55.82
CA LEU A 17 -2.05 -14.90 -54.65
C LEU A 17 -2.00 -13.67 -53.72
N THR A 18 -3.09 -13.43 -52.97
CA THR A 18 -3.09 -12.58 -51.77
C THR A 18 -4.32 -12.94 -50.94
N SER A 19 -4.25 -14.06 -50.23
CA SER A 19 -5.16 -14.34 -49.11
C SER A 19 -4.39 -15.12 -48.06
N PHE A 20 -3.38 -14.47 -47.49
CA PHE A 20 -3.07 -14.72 -46.09
C PHE A 20 -4.01 -13.77 -45.34
N GLY A 21 -5.11 -14.33 -44.83
CA GLY A 21 -6.03 -13.56 -43.98
C GLY A 21 -5.22 -12.93 -42.85
N GLY A 22 -5.40 -11.62 -42.66
CA GLY A 22 -4.78 -10.90 -41.57
C GLY A 22 -5.15 -11.53 -40.23
N LEU A 23 -4.31 -11.36 -39.21
CA LEU A 23 -4.52 -11.87 -37.85
C LEU A 23 -5.89 -11.48 -37.24
N TYR A 24 -6.56 -10.50 -37.83
CA TYR A 24 -7.82 -9.92 -37.39
C TYR A 24 -9.01 -10.24 -38.32
N ASP A 25 -8.82 -10.99 -39.40
CA ASP A 25 -9.90 -11.30 -40.36
C ASP A 25 -10.95 -12.28 -39.81
N CYS A 26 -10.65 -12.94 -38.69
CA CYS A 26 -11.55 -13.81 -37.94
C CYS A 26 -12.21 -13.12 -36.73
N LEU A 27 -11.96 -11.82 -36.52
CA LEU A 27 -12.67 -11.09 -35.47
C LEU A 27 -14.06 -10.67 -35.94
N PRO A 28 -15.09 -10.79 -35.07
CA PRO A 28 -16.40 -10.26 -35.38
C PRO A 28 -16.31 -8.75 -35.64
N PRO A 29 -17.14 -8.19 -36.54
CA PRO A 29 -17.18 -6.75 -36.75
C PRO A 29 -17.49 -6.03 -35.43
N PRO A 30 -16.90 -4.84 -35.19
CA PRO A 30 -17.14 -4.07 -33.98
C PRO A 30 -18.64 -3.80 -33.81
N ASP A 31 -19.16 -4.14 -32.63
CA ASP A 31 -20.57 -4.00 -32.27
C ASP A 31 -20.66 -2.87 -31.24
N PRO A 32 -21.00 -1.64 -31.66
CA PRO A 32 -20.90 -0.46 -30.82
C PRO A 32 -21.77 -0.55 -29.56
N ASP A 33 -22.89 -1.29 -29.61
CA ASP A 33 -23.77 -1.48 -28.47
C ASP A 33 -23.17 -2.47 -27.46
N LYS A 34 -22.57 -3.57 -27.93
CA LYS A 34 -21.85 -4.51 -27.05
C LYS A 34 -20.57 -3.91 -26.50
N ASP A 35 -19.85 -3.13 -27.28
CA ASP A 35 -18.62 -2.45 -26.86
C ASP A 35 -18.94 -1.37 -25.83
N ALA A 36 -20.02 -0.60 -26.02
CA ALA A 36 -20.51 0.35 -25.03
C ALA A 36 -20.99 -0.35 -23.74
N ALA A 37 -21.71 -1.46 -23.84
CA ALA A 37 -22.15 -2.24 -22.69
C ALA A 37 -20.98 -2.88 -21.93
N ALA A 38 -19.97 -3.41 -22.64
CA ALA A 38 -18.76 -3.96 -22.05
C ALA A 38 -17.93 -2.87 -21.36
N LYS A 39 -17.82 -1.69 -21.97
CA LYS A 39 -17.17 -0.51 -21.37
C LYS A 39 -17.91 -0.03 -20.12
N ALA A 40 -19.24 0.09 -20.16
CA ALA A 40 -20.04 0.46 -19.00
C ALA A 40 -20.00 -0.60 -17.88
N ALA A 41 -19.95 -1.89 -18.23
CA ALA A 41 -19.77 -2.98 -17.28
C ALA A 41 -18.36 -2.97 -16.64
N ALA A 42 -17.32 -2.63 -17.41
CA ALA A 42 -15.97 -2.46 -16.89
C ALA A 42 -15.86 -1.21 -15.98
N GLU A 43 -16.48 -0.10 -16.37
CA GLU A 43 -16.51 1.14 -15.61
C GLU A 43 -17.32 1.01 -14.30
N SER A 44 -18.41 0.22 -14.30
CA SER A 44 -19.18 -0.05 -13.08
C SER A 44 -18.48 -1.03 -12.13
N LYS A 45 -17.76 -2.03 -12.66
CA LYS A 45 -16.93 -2.95 -11.85
C LYS A 45 -15.72 -2.27 -11.20
N ASN A 46 -15.21 -1.19 -11.79
CA ASN A 46 -14.04 -0.46 -11.30
C ASN A 46 -14.35 0.69 -10.32
N LYS A 47 -15.61 0.95 -9.99
CA LYS A 47 -15.95 1.97 -8.99
C LYS A 47 -15.66 1.44 -7.58
N LYS A 48 -14.47 1.73 -7.07
CA LYS A 48 -14.15 1.47 -5.67
C LYS A 48 -15.16 2.21 -4.77
N PRO A 49 -15.68 1.58 -3.71
CA PRO A 49 -16.59 2.23 -2.77
C PRO A 49 -15.91 3.43 -2.11
N LYS A 50 -16.67 4.52 -1.90
CA LYS A 50 -16.14 5.74 -1.29
C LYS A 50 -15.70 5.45 0.15
N LEU A 51 -14.57 6.03 0.56
CA LEU A 51 -14.13 5.95 1.95
C LEU A 51 -15.10 6.72 2.87
N PRO A 52 -15.29 6.24 4.12
CA PRO A 52 -16.03 6.97 5.13
C PRO A 52 -15.32 8.27 5.52
N THR A 53 -16.01 9.14 6.24
CA THR A 53 -15.38 10.30 6.86
C THR A 53 -14.35 9.84 7.88
N GLU A 54 -13.20 10.51 7.90
CA GLU A 54 -12.10 10.21 8.83
C GLU A 54 -12.54 10.34 10.29
N ASP A 55 -12.32 9.28 11.06
CA ASP A 55 -12.53 9.24 12.50
C ASP A 55 -11.20 9.48 13.21
N ARG A 56 -11.07 10.67 13.79
CA ARG A 56 -9.84 11.12 14.47
C ARG A 56 -9.55 10.35 15.75
N THR A 57 -10.51 9.57 16.25
CA THR A 57 -10.35 8.77 17.47
C THR A 57 -9.73 7.40 17.20
N LYS A 58 -9.58 7.01 15.92
CA LYS A 58 -9.06 5.71 15.47
C LYS A 58 -7.79 5.88 14.64
N VAL A 59 -6.73 5.20 15.04
CA VAL A 59 -5.39 5.38 14.45
C VAL A 59 -4.76 4.07 14.00
N ILE A 60 -4.16 4.07 12.81
CA ILE A 60 -3.26 3.02 12.34
C ILE A 60 -1.83 3.58 12.40
N PHE A 61 -0.97 2.98 13.22
CA PHE A 61 0.48 3.18 13.12
C PHE A 61 1.02 2.20 12.09
N LEU A 62 1.58 2.72 11.01
CA LEU A 62 1.91 1.92 9.83
C LEU A 62 3.43 1.90 9.59
N ASP A 63 4.02 0.71 9.59
CA ASP A 63 5.31 0.50 8.93
C ASP A 63 5.13 0.28 7.41
N ILE A 64 6.20 0.46 6.64
CA ILE A 64 6.21 0.37 5.18
C ILE A 64 6.96 -0.88 4.72
N ASP A 65 8.20 -1.04 5.17
CA ASP A 65 9.01 -2.22 4.89
C ASP A 65 8.40 -3.42 5.64
N GLY A 66 8.29 -4.57 4.97
CA GLY A 66 7.66 -5.77 5.54
C GLY A 66 6.13 -5.72 5.66
N VAL A 67 5.50 -4.56 5.47
CA VAL A 67 4.05 -4.36 5.60
C VAL A 67 3.38 -4.04 4.27
N LEU A 68 3.93 -3.11 3.49
CA LEU A 68 3.44 -2.77 2.15
C LEU A 68 4.40 -3.20 1.05
N ILE A 69 5.69 -3.26 1.38
CA ILE A 69 6.77 -3.64 0.49
C ILE A 69 7.44 -4.88 1.08
N PRO A 70 7.63 -5.97 0.30
CA PRO A 70 8.31 -7.15 0.81
C PRO A 70 9.74 -6.80 1.26
N ALA A 71 10.13 -7.22 2.47
CA ALA A 71 11.46 -7.01 2.99
C ALA A 71 12.53 -7.60 2.05
N GLY A 72 13.59 -6.82 1.81
CA GLY A 72 14.67 -7.17 0.88
C GLY A 72 14.35 -6.97 -0.60
N SER A 73 13.17 -6.47 -0.96
CA SER A 73 12.85 -6.14 -2.35
C SER A 73 13.53 -4.86 -2.86
N MET A 74 13.97 -3.99 -1.94
CA MET A 74 14.74 -2.80 -2.26
C MET A 74 16.16 -2.89 -1.73
N GLU A 75 17.10 -2.38 -2.52
CA GLU A 75 18.47 -2.17 -2.07
C GLU A 75 18.47 -1.07 -1.00
N THR A 76 18.97 -1.41 0.19
CA THR A 76 19.10 -0.48 1.31
C THR A 76 20.56 -0.24 1.66
N ILE A 77 20.88 0.98 2.08
CA ILE A 77 22.17 1.37 2.64
C ILE A 77 22.03 1.78 4.09
N TRP A 78 23.10 1.55 4.85
CA TRP A 78 23.22 2.00 6.23
C TRP A 78 23.90 3.36 6.26
N ILE A 79 23.17 4.40 6.67
CA ILE A 79 23.69 5.75 6.89
C ILE A 79 23.42 6.11 8.34
N ASP A 80 24.47 6.38 9.13
CA ASP A 80 24.36 6.80 10.53
C ASP A 80 23.51 5.87 11.42
N GLY A 81 23.58 4.54 11.17
CA GLY A 81 22.81 3.54 11.91
C GLY A 81 21.34 3.42 11.48
N ILE A 82 20.96 4.07 10.39
CA ILE A 82 19.61 4.02 9.80
C ILE A 82 19.69 3.26 8.47
N MET A 83 18.76 2.34 8.26
CA MET A 83 18.60 1.63 7.00
C MET A 83 17.66 2.42 6.10
N LEU A 84 18.14 2.90 4.95
CA LEU A 84 17.35 3.66 3.98
C LEU A 84 17.47 3.02 2.58
N PRO A 85 16.41 3.05 1.76
CA PRO A 85 16.49 2.62 0.36
C PRO A 85 17.48 3.49 -0.43
N VAL A 86 18.29 2.86 -1.27
CA VAL A 86 19.29 3.51 -2.14
C VAL A 86 18.63 4.40 -3.18
N ARG A 87 17.46 3.98 -3.67
CA ARG A 87 16.71 4.72 -4.67
C ARG A 87 15.92 5.84 -3.99
N PRO A 88 16.12 7.10 -4.39
CA PRO A 88 15.44 8.24 -3.77
C PRO A 88 13.96 8.29 -4.14
N THR A 89 13.54 7.63 -5.22
CA THR A 89 12.16 7.61 -5.69
C THR A 89 11.73 6.18 -5.93
N ILE A 90 10.55 5.86 -5.38
CA ILE A 90 9.96 4.54 -5.41
C ILE A 90 8.71 4.61 -6.29
N LYS A 91 8.50 3.56 -7.07
CA LYS A 91 7.40 3.46 -8.02
C LYS A 91 6.28 2.62 -7.44
N GLU A 92 5.06 2.83 -7.94
CA GLU A 92 3.89 2.03 -7.55
C GLU A 92 4.13 0.51 -7.70
N GLY A 93 4.89 0.10 -8.73
CA GLY A 93 5.22 -1.31 -8.97
C GLY A 93 6.16 -1.95 -7.92
N ASP A 94 6.76 -1.16 -7.04
CA ASP A 94 7.58 -1.69 -5.93
C ASP A 94 6.70 -2.16 -4.76
N PHE A 95 5.42 -1.76 -4.72
CA PHE A 95 4.48 -2.09 -3.66
C PHE A 95 3.69 -3.38 -3.95
N ASN A 96 3.37 -4.10 -2.90
CA ASN A 96 2.44 -5.21 -3.00
C ASN A 96 1.00 -4.68 -3.17
N VAL A 97 0.39 -4.95 -4.32
CA VAL A 97 -0.95 -4.47 -4.66
C VAL A 97 -2.03 -5.04 -3.73
N ALA A 98 -1.88 -6.30 -3.28
CA ALA A 98 -2.80 -6.90 -2.31
C ALA A 98 -2.67 -6.20 -0.95
N ALA A 99 -1.44 -5.88 -0.52
CA ALA A 99 -1.18 -5.13 0.71
C ALA A 99 -1.85 -3.75 0.71
N LEU A 100 -1.73 -3.00 -0.38
CA LEU A 100 -2.41 -1.70 -0.55
C LEU A 100 -3.93 -1.85 -0.52
N THR A 101 -4.46 -2.90 -1.16
CA THR A 101 -5.90 -3.20 -1.17
C THR A 101 -6.40 -3.52 0.25
N ASN A 102 -5.64 -4.30 1.01
CA ASN A 102 -5.93 -4.66 2.39
C ASN A 102 -5.88 -3.44 3.31
N LEU A 103 -4.85 -2.58 3.20
CA LEU A 103 -4.78 -1.33 3.94
C LEU A 103 -5.99 -0.43 3.65
N ARG A 104 -6.37 -0.30 2.37
CA ARG A 104 -7.55 0.46 1.97
C ARG A 104 -8.83 -0.11 2.59
N SER A 105 -8.96 -1.43 2.65
CA SER A 105 -10.11 -2.11 3.26
C SER A 105 -10.24 -1.77 4.75
N ILE A 106 -9.12 -1.73 5.50
CA ILE A 106 -9.11 -1.34 6.91
C ILE A 106 -9.66 0.08 7.07
N VAL A 107 -9.12 1.04 6.32
CA VAL A 107 -9.55 2.44 6.36
C VAL A 107 -11.02 2.57 5.95
N GLN A 108 -11.46 1.85 4.92
CA GLN A 108 -12.83 1.86 4.46
C GLN A 108 -13.81 1.37 5.54
N ARG A 109 -13.44 0.36 6.32
CA ARG A 109 -14.32 -0.26 7.32
C ARG A 109 -14.32 0.49 8.65
N THR A 110 -13.25 1.21 8.96
CA THR A 110 -13.03 1.80 10.29
C THR A 110 -13.05 3.33 10.30
N GLY A 111 -12.78 3.97 9.15
CA GLY A 111 -12.53 5.41 9.08
C GLY A 111 -11.24 5.86 9.76
N ALA A 112 -10.37 4.93 10.17
CA ALA A 112 -9.15 5.26 10.90
C ALA A 112 -8.19 6.12 10.07
N CYS A 113 -7.50 7.04 10.73
CA CYS A 113 -6.43 7.81 10.12
C CYS A 113 -5.10 7.04 10.20
N ILE A 114 -4.17 7.37 9.30
CA ILE A 114 -2.87 6.68 9.20
C ILE A 114 -1.78 7.60 9.71
N ILE A 115 -0.95 7.07 10.61
CA ILE A 115 0.24 7.71 11.17
C ILE A 115 1.43 6.90 10.72
N ILE A 116 2.40 7.54 10.07
CA ILE A 116 3.60 6.82 9.63
C ILE A 116 4.47 6.50 10.84
N SER A 117 4.75 5.22 11.01
CA SER A 117 5.60 4.68 12.07
C SER A 117 6.66 3.79 11.44
N SER A 118 7.45 4.38 10.52
CA SER A 118 8.48 3.71 9.72
C SER A 118 9.73 4.57 9.64
N GLU A 119 10.91 4.00 9.39
CA GLU A 119 12.14 4.78 9.18
C GLU A 119 12.04 5.70 7.96
N TRP A 120 11.11 5.43 7.04
CA TRP A 120 10.82 6.26 5.89
C TRP A 120 10.42 7.70 6.24
N ARG A 121 9.85 7.92 7.45
CA ARG A 121 9.49 9.25 7.95
C ARG A 121 10.68 10.19 8.14
N ARG A 122 11.90 9.65 8.20
CA ARG A 122 13.14 10.43 8.32
C ARG A 122 13.54 11.13 7.01
N SER A 123 12.95 10.71 5.89
CA SER A 123 13.21 11.28 4.57
C SER A 123 11.92 11.84 3.98
N GLU A 124 11.91 13.15 3.73
CA GLU A 124 10.78 13.85 3.10
C GLU A 124 10.48 13.26 1.72
N THR A 125 11.52 12.90 0.96
CA THR A 125 11.37 12.31 -0.38
C THR A 125 10.69 10.94 -0.32
N LEU A 126 11.08 10.09 0.65
CA LEU A 126 10.45 8.78 0.82
C LEU A 126 9.01 8.93 1.29
N SER A 127 8.77 9.77 2.30
CA SER A 127 7.43 10.07 2.83
C SER A 127 6.48 10.62 1.76
N SER A 128 6.96 11.53 0.92
CA SER A 128 6.21 12.06 -0.22
C SER A 128 5.95 11.01 -1.31
N SER A 129 6.91 10.12 -1.55
CA SER A 129 6.78 9.04 -2.54
C SER A 129 5.68 8.05 -2.14
N ILE A 130 5.69 7.55 -0.90
CA ILE A 130 4.62 6.67 -0.42
C ILE A 130 3.28 7.41 -0.38
N GLY A 131 3.24 8.69 -0.01
CA GLY A 131 2.01 9.49 -0.05
C GLY A 131 1.39 9.58 -1.45
N THR A 132 2.22 9.58 -2.50
CA THR A 132 1.76 9.55 -3.90
C THR A 132 1.13 8.20 -4.25
N VAL A 133 1.73 7.10 -3.80
CA VAL A 133 1.20 5.74 -4.01
C VAL A 133 -0.09 5.50 -3.22
N LEU A 134 -0.17 5.93 -1.95
CA LEU A 134 -1.42 5.86 -1.18
C LEU A 134 -2.55 6.58 -1.90
N ARG A 135 -2.27 7.77 -2.44
CA ARG A 135 -3.26 8.55 -3.19
C ARG A 135 -3.69 7.85 -4.48
N SER A 136 -2.79 7.23 -5.26
CA SER A 136 -3.18 6.51 -6.48
C SER A 136 -4.07 5.29 -6.19
N HIS A 137 -4.00 4.76 -4.97
CA HIS A 137 -4.85 3.66 -4.51
C HIS A 137 -6.14 4.11 -3.79
N ASP A 138 -6.45 5.41 -3.75
CA ASP A 138 -7.56 5.99 -2.98
C ASP A 138 -7.46 5.69 -1.47
N ILE A 139 -6.24 5.74 -0.93
CA ILE A 139 -5.95 5.65 0.50
C ILE A 139 -5.60 7.06 1.00
N PRO A 140 -6.09 7.49 2.18
CA PRO A 140 -5.73 8.79 2.73
C PRO A 140 -4.22 8.90 2.96
N MET A 141 -3.69 10.11 2.79
CA MET A 141 -2.30 10.38 3.17
C MET A 141 -2.11 10.27 4.68
N PHE A 142 -0.85 10.16 5.10
CA PHE A 142 -0.50 10.24 6.51
C PHE A 142 -0.97 11.56 7.10
N ARG A 143 -1.57 11.46 8.27
CA ARG A 143 -2.00 12.62 9.03
C ARG A 143 -0.85 13.22 9.85
N ASP A 144 0.01 12.35 10.35
CA ASP A 144 1.17 12.71 11.16
C ASP A 144 2.20 11.57 11.11
N SER A 145 3.30 11.74 11.84
CA SER A 145 4.38 10.78 11.99
C SER A 145 4.72 10.58 13.47
N THR A 146 5.12 9.36 13.85
CA THR A 146 5.64 9.14 15.20
C THR A 146 6.98 9.87 15.39
N PRO A 147 7.28 10.36 16.61
CA PRO A 147 8.55 11.03 16.88
C PRO A 147 9.73 10.10 16.58
N ILE A 148 10.88 10.71 16.34
CA ILE A 148 12.14 9.99 16.15
C ILE A 148 12.85 9.93 17.49
N LEU A 149 12.96 8.73 18.07
CA LEU A 149 13.68 8.53 19.33
C LEU A 149 15.00 7.81 19.08
N THR A 150 15.96 7.99 19.99
CA THR A 150 17.18 7.19 20.03
C THR A 150 16.97 5.92 20.83
N PRO A 151 17.68 4.83 20.50
CA PRO A 151 17.72 3.63 21.34
C PRO A 151 18.06 3.94 22.80
N SER A 152 17.42 3.21 23.72
CA SER A 152 17.74 3.26 25.14
C SER A 152 19.19 2.80 25.37
N PRO A 153 20.09 3.62 25.97
CA PRO A 153 21.49 3.24 26.18
C PRO A 153 21.65 1.95 26.99
N GLU A 154 20.71 1.68 27.89
CA GLU A 154 20.68 0.49 28.74
C GLU A 154 20.45 -0.81 27.93
N LEU A 155 19.84 -0.71 26.75
CA LEU A 155 19.49 -1.86 25.90
C LEU A 155 20.54 -2.16 24.83
N HIS A 156 21.61 -1.36 24.70
CA HIS A 156 22.64 -1.53 23.65
C HIS A 156 23.34 -2.91 23.64
N LYS A 157 23.20 -3.70 24.71
CA LYS A 157 23.76 -5.06 24.83
C LYS A 157 22.79 -6.16 24.38
N LEU A 158 21.52 -5.81 24.13
CA LEU A 158 20.52 -6.76 23.68
C LEU A 158 20.59 -6.95 22.17
N ASP A 159 19.82 -7.93 21.69
CA ASP A 159 19.66 -8.15 20.25
C ASP A 159 19.12 -6.87 19.56
N PRO A 160 19.71 -6.44 18.42
CA PRO A 160 19.25 -5.26 17.68
C PRO A 160 17.76 -5.25 17.37
N ALA A 161 17.15 -6.41 17.12
CA ALA A 161 15.72 -6.50 16.85
C ALA A 161 14.87 -6.13 18.08
N VAL A 162 15.29 -6.54 19.27
CA VAL A 162 14.65 -6.14 20.54
C VAL A 162 14.77 -4.64 20.76
N ILE A 163 15.95 -4.07 20.49
CA ILE A 163 16.20 -2.63 20.58
C ILE A 163 15.28 -1.85 19.63
N TRP A 164 15.10 -2.33 18.39
CA TRP A 164 14.19 -1.70 17.43
C TRP A 164 12.73 -1.80 17.84
N CYS A 165 12.27 -2.96 18.30
CA CYS A 165 10.90 -3.15 18.79
C CYS A 165 10.62 -2.18 19.96
N GLU A 166 11.54 -2.10 20.93
CA GLU A 166 11.41 -1.21 22.09
C GLU A 166 11.36 0.26 21.69
N ARG A 167 12.27 0.69 20.81
CA ARG A 167 12.29 2.06 20.29
C ARG A 167 10.98 2.41 19.60
N ARG A 168 10.52 1.57 18.67
CA ARG A 168 9.26 1.76 17.94
C ARG A 168 8.08 1.86 18.90
N ALA A 169 8.06 1.04 19.95
CA ALA A 169 7.01 1.09 20.95
C ALA A 169 6.99 2.38 21.78
N ARG A 170 8.17 2.91 22.12
CA ARG A 170 8.29 4.23 22.77
C ARG A 170 7.83 5.36 21.89
N GLU A 171 8.16 5.32 20.60
CA GLU A 171 7.76 6.35 19.62
C GLU A 171 6.24 6.43 19.53
N ILE A 172 5.58 5.28 19.35
CA ILE A 172 4.11 5.16 19.36
C ILE A 172 3.54 5.67 20.70
N THR A 173 4.09 5.22 21.83
CA THR A 173 3.60 5.66 23.15
C THR A 173 3.75 7.16 23.36
N THR A 174 4.85 7.75 22.88
CA THR A 174 5.09 9.20 23.01
C THR A 174 4.08 9.96 22.17
N TRP A 175 3.82 9.52 20.94
CA TRP A 175 2.79 10.13 20.10
C TRP A 175 1.39 10.04 20.74
N LEU A 176 1.03 8.88 21.30
CA LEU A 176 -0.25 8.70 22.02
C LEU A 176 -0.37 9.56 23.28
N LYS A 177 0.75 9.96 23.90
CA LYS A 177 0.71 10.85 25.06
C LYS A 177 0.21 12.24 24.68
N ASP A 178 0.51 12.70 23.49
CA ASP A 178 0.12 14.02 22.98
C ASP A 178 -1.25 14.03 22.29
N HIS A 179 -1.79 12.84 21.96
CA HIS A 179 -3.05 12.67 21.23
C HIS A 179 -4.11 11.95 22.09
N LYS A 180 -4.66 12.66 23.08
CA LYS A 180 -5.64 12.11 24.04
C LYS A 180 -7.01 11.83 23.45
N GLU A 181 -7.31 12.37 22.28
CA GLU A 181 -8.54 12.10 21.54
C GLU A 181 -8.60 10.67 20.96
N VAL A 182 -7.46 9.98 20.88
CA VAL A 182 -7.36 8.63 20.32
C VAL A 182 -7.84 7.60 21.34
N THR A 183 -8.89 6.86 20.98
CA THR A 183 -9.52 5.86 21.86
C THR A 183 -9.26 4.43 21.38
N SER A 184 -9.06 4.23 20.09
CA SER A 184 -8.68 2.94 19.49
C SER A 184 -7.50 3.13 18.55
N TRP A 185 -6.58 2.19 18.57
CA TRP A 185 -5.44 2.21 17.67
C TRP A 185 -4.89 0.81 17.44
N VAL A 186 -4.17 0.65 16.33
CA VAL A 186 -3.45 -0.57 15.97
C VAL A 186 -2.10 -0.23 15.36
N ALA A 187 -1.05 -0.97 15.71
CA ALA A 187 0.23 -0.96 15.02
C ALA A 187 0.29 -2.10 14.00
N ILE A 188 0.55 -1.81 12.73
CA ILE A 188 0.73 -2.82 11.67
C ILE A 188 2.19 -2.77 11.25
N ASP A 189 2.91 -3.84 11.55
CA ASP A 189 4.37 -3.86 11.56
C ASP A 189 4.87 -5.29 11.35
N ASP A 190 6.07 -5.45 10.77
CA ASP A 190 6.74 -6.76 10.69
C ASP A 190 7.63 -7.04 11.92
N LEU A 191 7.71 -6.08 12.84
CA LEU A 191 8.33 -6.23 14.16
C LEU A 191 7.41 -6.92 15.18
N ASP A 192 7.95 -7.90 15.91
CA ASP A 192 7.25 -8.57 17.01
C ASP A 192 7.30 -7.73 18.29
N PHE A 193 6.24 -6.96 18.55
CA PHE A 193 6.10 -6.13 19.74
C PHE A 193 6.05 -6.92 21.06
N SER A 194 5.94 -8.25 21.05
CA SER A 194 6.12 -9.04 22.28
C SER A 194 7.53 -8.90 22.86
N TRP A 195 8.53 -8.63 22.01
CA TRP A 195 9.90 -8.34 22.44
C TRP A 195 10.02 -6.97 23.09
N ALA A 196 9.33 -5.96 22.55
CA ALA A 196 9.26 -4.64 23.16
C ALA A 196 8.66 -4.75 24.57
N ASP A 197 7.54 -5.45 24.70
CA ASP A 197 6.81 -5.58 25.96
C ASP A 197 7.60 -6.32 27.04
N ALA A 198 8.54 -7.20 26.66
CA ALA A 198 9.43 -7.91 27.59
C ALA A 198 10.48 -6.99 28.24
N VAL A 199 10.84 -5.88 27.59
CA VAL A 199 11.92 -4.97 28.05
C VAL A 199 11.44 -3.53 28.24
N LYS A 200 10.15 -3.25 28.06
CA LYS A 200 9.61 -1.89 28.07
C LYS A 200 9.76 -1.24 29.45
N ALA A 201 10.03 0.07 29.44
CA ALA A 201 9.87 0.89 30.64
C ALA A 201 8.41 0.90 31.11
N ALA A 202 8.19 1.09 32.43
CA ALA A 202 6.85 1.16 33.01
C ALA A 202 5.96 2.27 32.39
N SER A 203 6.58 3.33 31.85
CA SER A 203 5.90 4.45 31.20
C SER A 203 5.56 4.23 29.72
N THR A 204 5.94 3.08 29.16
CA THR A 204 5.67 2.64 27.79
C THR A 204 4.42 1.76 27.78
N ALA A 205 3.49 2.02 26.86
CA ALA A 205 2.27 1.24 26.71
C ALA A 205 2.62 -0.20 26.27
N SER A 206 1.81 -1.18 26.67
CA SER A 206 1.91 -2.53 26.10
C SER A 206 1.32 -2.49 24.69
N ILE A 207 2.14 -2.84 23.70
CA ILE A 207 1.74 -2.74 22.28
C ILE A 207 1.32 -4.09 21.72
N LYS A 208 1.82 -5.20 22.28
CA LYS A 208 1.58 -6.56 21.78
C LYS A 208 0.10 -6.86 21.49
N TYR A 209 -0.80 -6.42 22.36
CA TYR A 209 -2.24 -6.68 22.23
C TYR A 209 -2.94 -5.72 21.25
N ARG A 210 -2.26 -4.67 20.82
CA ARG A 210 -2.74 -3.66 19.87
C ARG A 210 -1.87 -3.64 18.61
N SER A 211 -1.16 -4.73 18.32
CA SER A 211 -0.34 -4.88 17.11
C SER A 211 -0.79 -6.05 16.25
N VAL A 212 -0.62 -5.90 14.95
CA VAL A 212 -0.74 -6.94 13.94
C VAL A 212 0.64 -7.19 13.36
N LEU A 213 1.23 -8.34 13.69
CA LEU A 213 2.50 -8.78 13.15
C LEU A 213 2.31 -9.30 11.72
N THR A 214 2.92 -8.63 10.74
CA THR A 214 2.93 -9.10 9.35
C THR A 214 4.09 -10.06 9.10
N ASN A 215 3.98 -10.85 8.04
CA ASN A 215 5.15 -11.56 7.52
C ASN A 215 5.89 -10.63 6.56
N ALA A 216 7.15 -10.33 6.87
CA ALA A 216 7.97 -9.37 6.13
C ALA A 216 8.05 -9.61 4.61
N HIS A 217 7.88 -10.86 4.12
CA HIS A 217 7.91 -11.17 2.69
C HIS A 217 6.52 -11.26 2.04
N ARG A 218 5.46 -11.41 2.83
CA ARG A 218 4.07 -11.50 2.33
C ARG A 218 3.32 -10.18 2.43
N CYS A 219 3.86 -9.22 3.18
CA CYS A 219 3.18 -7.96 3.50
C CYS A 219 1.88 -8.21 4.28
N ILE A 220 1.07 -7.17 4.47
CA ILE A 220 -0.24 -7.29 5.11
C ILE A 220 -1.20 -8.16 4.27
N THR A 221 -1.71 -9.23 4.89
CA THR A 221 -2.69 -10.14 4.28
C THR A 221 -4.13 -9.75 4.62
N GLU A 222 -5.10 -10.47 4.06
CA GLU A 222 -6.52 -10.27 4.38
C GLU A 222 -6.81 -10.60 5.86
N GLU A 223 -6.19 -11.65 6.39
CA GLU A 223 -6.31 -12.03 7.81
C GLU A 223 -5.73 -10.95 8.72
N ASN A 224 -4.58 -10.37 8.35
CA ASN A 224 -4.01 -9.24 9.08
C ASN A 224 -4.94 -8.03 9.05
N ALA A 225 -5.58 -7.75 7.90
CA ALA A 225 -6.53 -6.66 7.78
C ALA A 225 -7.78 -6.88 8.64
N GLU A 226 -8.32 -8.10 8.70
CA GLU A 226 -9.44 -8.43 9.57
C GLU A 226 -9.08 -8.22 11.04
N GLN A 227 -7.90 -8.69 11.45
CA GLN A 227 -7.40 -8.49 12.81
C GLN A 227 -7.25 -7.00 13.15
N ALA A 228 -6.70 -6.20 12.23
CA ALA A 228 -6.57 -4.76 12.42
C ALA A 228 -7.93 -4.07 12.56
N VAL A 229 -8.91 -4.44 11.74
CA VAL A 229 -10.28 -3.93 11.86
C VAL A 229 -10.88 -4.30 13.21
N GLN A 230 -10.72 -5.54 13.66
CA GLN A 230 -11.21 -5.97 14.97
C GLN A 230 -10.60 -5.12 16.10
N LEU A 231 -9.29 -4.91 16.11
CA LEU A 231 -8.61 -4.10 17.13
C LEU A 231 -9.04 -2.63 17.13
N LEU A 232 -9.44 -2.08 15.98
CA LEU A 232 -9.91 -0.71 15.86
C LEU A 232 -11.37 -0.53 16.30
N LEU A 233 -12.22 -1.54 16.05
CA LEU A 233 -13.65 -1.49 16.38
C LEU A 233 -13.96 -1.98 17.79
N ASP A 234 -13.24 -2.99 18.27
CA ASP A 234 -13.39 -3.59 19.60
C ASP A 234 -11.99 -3.77 20.25
N PRO A 235 -11.36 -2.67 20.68
CA PRO A 235 -10.02 -2.72 21.24
C PRO A 235 -9.99 -3.54 22.54
N PRO A 236 -8.94 -4.35 22.77
CA PRO A 236 -8.80 -5.08 24.01
C PRO A 236 -8.73 -4.12 25.20
N ARG A 237 -9.31 -4.52 26.32
CA ARG A 237 -9.21 -3.77 27.56
C ARG A 237 -7.75 -3.77 28.00
N GLU A 238 -7.21 -2.57 28.25
CA GLU A 238 -5.88 -2.46 28.84
C GLU A 238 -5.91 -3.10 30.23
N GLU A 239 -5.07 -4.10 30.44
CA GLU A 239 -4.76 -4.59 31.78
C GLU A 239 -4.10 -3.43 32.53
N ARG A 240 -4.85 -2.81 33.44
CA ARG A 240 -4.38 -1.76 34.34
C ARG A 240 -3.48 -2.32 35.42
#